data_AF-A0A6P8RJ50-F1
#
_entry.id   AF-A0A6P8RJ50-F1
#
_cell.length_a   1.000
_cell.length_b   1.000
_cell.length_c   1.000
_cell.angle_alpha   90.00
_cell.angle_beta   90.00
_cell.angle_gamma   90.00
#
_symmetry.space_group_name_H-M   'P 1'
#
loop_
_entity.id
_entity.type
_entity.pdbx_description
1 polymer ?
#
loop_
_entity_poly.entity_id
_entity_poly.type
_entity_poly.pdbx_seq_one_letter_code
_entity_poly.pdbx_strand_id
1 'polypeptide(L)'
;MIKAETTKGTTWIQEIVDMVIHGGDPAMCQRAPIHLRHPFIELRCPNIPSGLELAEAMPPPRILKTHLPVQLLPPSFWEKDCKIIYVARNAKDNLVSYYHFQQMNRALPHPGTWAQYFEKFLAGEVPWGPWHDHVKDWWEAREHQRILYLFYEDMKKDPAHEIQKVMTFLEKDLGEDAKEKIIGHTSFQAMKENPMTNYCALPWFDHSVSPFIRKGTVGDWKTHFTVEQNERFDEDYRTKMVGTSLNFCNEL
;
A
#
# COMPACT_ATOMS: atom_id res chain seq x y z
N MET A 1 -6.17 -11.32 2.52
CA MET A 1 -4.90 -10.63 2.84
C MET A 1 -4.76 -9.42 1.95
N ILE A 2 -4.34 -8.30 2.52
CA ILE A 2 -4.07 -7.07 1.80
C ILE A 2 -2.57 -6.93 1.67
N LYS A 3 -2.15 -6.85 0.42
CA LYS A 3 -0.77 -6.73 0.01
C LYS A 3 -0.60 -5.42 -0.74
N ALA A 4 0.50 -4.77 -0.46
CA ALA A 4 1.02 -3.69 -1.27
C ALA A 4 2.50 -3.59 -0.91
N GLU A 5 3.32 -3.01 -1.76
CA GLU A 5 4.61 -2.53 -1.27
C GLU A 5 4.39 -1.24 -0.46
N THR A 6 5.36 -0.88 0.38
CA THR A 6 5.26 0.31 1.24
C THR A 6 5.00 1.57 0.42
N THR A 7 4.03 2.37 0.88
CA THR A 7 3.57 3.63 0.25
C THR A 7 2.82 3.51 -1.10
N LYS A 8 2.33 2.33 -1.47
CA LYS A 8 1.51 2.11 -2.70
C LYS A 8 0.00 2.18 -2.49
N GLY A 9 -0.49 2.84 -1.43
CA GLY A 9 -1.93 2.93 -1.15
C GLY A 9 -2.47 1.83 -0.24
N THR A 10 -1.62 1.11 0.49
CA THR A 10 -2.01 0.02 1.42
C THR A 10 -3.12 0.45 2.39
N THR A 11 -2.94 1.58 3.07
CA THR A 11 -3.93 2.09 4.02
C THR A 11 -5.28 2.36 3.36
N TRP A 12 -5.27 2.85 2.12
CA TRP A 12 -6.49 3.15 1.37
C TRP A 12 -7.26 1.87 1.04
N ILE A 13 -6.58 0.85 0.49
CA ILE A 13 -7.22 -0.43 0.18
C ILE A 13 -7.62 -1.20 1.46
N GLN A 14 -6.89 -1.05 2.57
CA GLN A 14 -7.30 -1.57 3.88
C GLN A 14 -8.65 -1.01 4.31
N GLU A 15 -8.83 0.30 4.21
CA GLU A 15 -10.10 0.93 4.58
C GLU A 15 -11.25 0.55 3.63
N ILE A 16 -11.00 0.49 2.32
CA ILE A 16 -11.98 0.02 1.33
C ILE A 16 -12.43 -1.41 1.63
N VAL A 17 -11.49 -2.33 1.84
CA VAL A 17 -11.79 -3.75 2.11
C VAL A 17 -12.56 -3.90 3.41
N ASP A 18 -12.20 -3.15 4.45
CA ASP A 18 -12.90 -3.20 5.72
C ASP A 18 -14.33 -2.70 5.60
N MET A 19 -14.56 -1.60 4.88
CA MET A 19 -15.90 -1.12 4.57
C MET A 19 -16.70 -2.16 3.77
N VAL A 20 -16.12 -2.75 2.72
CA VAL A 20 -16.80 -3.76 1.88
C VAL A 20 -17.20 -5.00 2.69
N ILE A 21 -16.32 -5.48 3.57
CA ILE A 21 -16.61 -6.65 4.43
C ILE A 21 -17.75 -6.36 5.41
N HIS A 22 -17.86 -5.11 5.87
CA HIS A 22 -18.87 -4.65 6.82
C HIS A 22 -20.07 -3.95 6.14
N GLY A 23 -20.34 -4.25 4.88
CA GLY A 23 -21.57 -3.80 4.21
C GLY A 23 -21.62 -2.29 3.91
N GLY A 24 -20.48 -1.61 3.89
CA GLY A 24 -20.39 -0.17 3.68
C GLY A 24 -20.66 0.67 4.93
N ASP A 25 -20.61 0.09 6.13
CA ASP A 25 -20.81 0.80 7.40
C ASP A 25 -19.52 1.47 7.92
N PRO A 26 -19.42 2.82 7.92
CA PRO A 26 -18.27 3.54 8.46
C PRO A 26 -18.04 3.32 9.96
N ALA A 27 -19.08 3.01 10.73
CA ALA A 27 -18.97 2.83 12.17
C ALA A 27 -18.06 1.63 12.50
N MET A 28 -18.09 0.59 11.66
CA MET A 28 -17.21 -0.56 11.82
C MET A 28 -15.75 -0.16 11.67
N CYS A 29 -15.41 0.76 10.77
CA CYS A 29 -14.02 1.23 10.61
C CYS A 29 -13.51 2.08 11.79
N GLN A 30 -14.40 2.52 12.70
CA GLN A 30 -14.05 3.27 13.90
C GLN A 30 -13.75 2.39 15.13
N ARG A 31 -13.93 1.07 15.05
CA ARG A 31 -13.75 0.13 16.18
C ARG A 31 -12.33 0.11 16.75
N ALA A 32 -11.33 0.43 15.92
CA ALA A 32 -9.93 0.54 16.31
C ALA A 32 -9.10 1.21 15.19
N PRO A 33 -7.90 1.73 15.50
CA PRO A 33 -6.94 2.15 14.50
C PRO A 33 -6.64 1.04 13.47
N ILE A 34 -6.38 1.42 12.22
CA ILE A 34 -6.27 0.51 11.08
C ILE A 34 -5.18 -0.57 11.26
N HIS A 35 -4.09 -0.24 11.97
CA HIS A 35 -3.01 -1.18 12.25
C HIS A 35 -3.38 -2.26 13.28
N LEU A 36 -4.43 -2.05 14.08
CA LEU A 36 -5.00 -3.07 14.96
C LEU A 36 -6.12 -3.87 14.25
N ARG A 37 -6.88 -3.22 13.36
CA ARG A 37 -7.88 -3.90 12.51
C ARG A 37 -7.25 -4.85 11.50
N HIS A 38 -6.03 -4.53 11.06
CA HIS A 38 -5.30 -5.24 10.02
C HIS A 38 -3.84 -5.45 10.44
N PRO A 39 -3.55 -6.50 11.23
CA PRO A 39 -2.22 -6.75 11.73
C PRO A 39 -1.18 -6.82 10.62
N PHE A 40 -0.07 -6.12 10.82
CA PHE A 40 1.06 -6.09 9.89
C PHE A 40 2.01 -7.24 10.23
N ILE A 41 1.85 -8.39 9.58
CA ILE A 41 2.36 -9.68 10.09
C ILE A 41 3.88 -9.77 10.27
N GLU A 42 4.66 -9.00 9.53
CA GLU A 42 6.11 -8.91 9.69
C GLU A 42 6.59 -7.79 10.63
N LEU A 43 5.67 -7.00 11.20
CA LEU A 43 6.03 -5.92 12.12
C LEU A 43 6.46 -6.51 13.46
N ARG A 44 7.69 -6.18 13.84
CA ARG A 44 8.26 -6.49 15.15
C ARG A 44 8.93 -5.24 15.71
N CYS A 45 8.38 -4.70 16.78
CA CYS A 45 8.95 -3.59 17.51
C CYS A 45 9.09 -3.96 18.99
N PRO A 46 10.16 -3.54 19.69
CA PRO A 46 10.27 -3.75 21.12
C PRO A 46 9.08 -3.15 21.88
N ASN A 47 8.62 -3.82 22.93
CA ASN A 47 7.62 -3.33 23.89
C ASN A 47 6.18 -3.15 23.35
N ILE A 48 5.87 -3.66 22.15
CA ILE A 48 4.49 -3.78 21.66
C ILE A 48 4.26 -5.19 21.09
N PRO A 49 3.01 -5.70 21.07
CA PRO A 49 2.71 -6.94 20.37
C PRO A 49 3.15 -6.88 18.91
N SER A 50 3.82 -7.93 18.45
CA SER A 50 4.14 -8.13 17.04
C SER A 50 2.87 -8.29 16.21
N GLY A 51 2.97 -8.02 14.91
CA GLY A 51 1.82 -8.22 14.03
C GLY A 51 1.36 -9.67 13.92
N LEU A 52 2.25 -10.64 14.15
CA LEU A 52 1.88 -12.05 14.22
C LEU A 52 1.04 -12.33 15.48
N GLU A 53 1.48 -11.88 16.66
CA GLU A 53 0.72 -12.04 17.91
C GLU A 53 -0.68 -11.41 17.80
N LEU A 54 -0.78 -10.23 17.18
CA LEU A 54 -2.08 -9.59 16.91
C LEU A 54 -2.93 -10.42 15.94
N ALA A 55 -2.34 -10.99 14.87
CA ALA A 55 -3.05 -11.82 13.90
C ALA A 55 -3.55 -13.16 14.48
N GLU A 56 -2.82 -13.74 15.43
CA GLU A 56 -3.21 -14.97 16.13
C GLU A 56 -4.34 -14.73 17.13
N ALA A 57 -4.35 -13.57 17.80
CA ALA A 57 -5.41 -13.18 18.73
C ALA A 57 -6.73 -12.77 18.05
N MET A 58 -6.73 -12.48 16.74
CA MET A 58 -7.92 -12.05 16.01
C MET A 58 -8.86 -13.21 15.62
N PRO A 59 -10.18 -13.07 15.82
CA PRO A 59 -11.14 -14.05 15.31
C PRO A 59 -11.23 -14.01 13.77
N PRO A 60 -11.59 -15.13 13.12
CA PRO A 60 -11.91 -15.15 11.70
C PRO A 60 -13.24 -14.43 11.38
N PRO A 61 -13.41 -13.86 10.17
CA PRO A 61 -12.43 -13.76 9.09
C PRO A 61 -11.37 -12.69 9.37
N ARG A 62 -10.09 -13.01 9.12
CA ARG A 62 -8.95 -12.11 9.38
C ARG A 62 -8.55 -11.35 8.12
N ILE A 63 -8.29 -10.06 8.27
CA ILE A 63 -7.69 -9.24 7.22
C ILE A 63 -6.28 -8.88 7.67
N LEU A 64 -5.28 -9.36 6.94
CA LEU A 64 -3.86 -9.21 7.30
C LEU A 64 -3.16 -8.28 6.33
N LYS A 65 -2.20 -7.49 6.81
CA LYS A 65 -1.33 -6.61 6.01
C LYS A 65 0.06 -7.22 5.89
N THR A 66 0.69 -7.08 4.71
CA THR A 66 2.12 -7.35 4.53
C THR A 66 2.72 -6.56 3.34
N HIS A 67 4.02 -6.34 3.39
CA HIS A 67 4.93 -5.75 2.40
C HIS A 67 6.04 -6.72 1.96
N LEU A 68 6.06 -7.97 2.44
CA LEU A 68 7.03 -8.99 2.00
C LEU A 68 7.02 -9.24 0.46
N PRO A 69 8.15 -9.48 -0.18
CA PRO A 69 8.14 -10.01 -1.56
C PRO A 69 7.50 -11.40 -1.61
N VAL A 70 7.05 -11.84 -2.79
CA VAL A 70 6.31 -13.11 -3.01
C VAL A 70 7.04 -14.30 -2.38
N GLN A 71 8.37 -14.33 -2.54
CA GLN A 71 9.25 -15.41 -2.11
C GLN A 71 9.34 -15.55 -0.58
N LEU A 72 9.01 -14.49 0.16
CA LEU A 72 9.05 -14.48 1.62
C LEU A 72 7.66 -14.64 2.25
N LEU A 73 6.60 -14.75 1.43
CA LEU A 73 5.27 -15.00 1.94
C LEU A 73 5.18 -16.45 2.47
N PRO A 74 4.62 -16.68 3.67
CA PRO A 74 4.52 -18.03 4.22
C PRO A 74 3.75 -18.98 3.27
N PRO A 75 4.25 -20.20 3.02
CA PRO A 75 3.63 -21.14 2.08
C PRO A 75 2.15 -21.43 2.34
N SER A 76 1.75 -21.38 3.61
CA SER A 76 0.36 -21.59 4.03
C SER A 76 -0.64 -20.63 3.37
N PHE A 77 -0.23 -19.44 2.93
CA PHE A 77 -1.13 -18.53 2.22
C PHE A 77 -1.51 -19.07 0.82
N TRP A 78 -0.57 -19.74 0.16
CA TRP A 78 -0.79 -20.38 -1.14
C TRP A 78 -1.56 -21.70 -0.97
N GLU A 79 -1.14 -22.54 -0.03
CA GLU A 79 -1.76 -23.84 0.25
C GLU A 79 -3.24 -23.73 0.68
N LYS A 80 -3.61 -22.61 1.30
CA LYS A 80 -4.98 -22.33 1.76
C LYS A 80 -5.79 -21.47 0.79
N ASP A 81 -5.27 -21.21 -0.42
CA ASP A 81 -5.94 -20.40 -1.46
C ASP A 81 -6.47 -19.06 -0.90
N CYS A 82 -5.63 -18.36 -0.14
CA CYS A 82 -6.05 -17.10 0.47
C CYS A 82 -6.29 -16.03 -0.59
N LYS A 83 -7.42 -15.29 -0.51
CA LYS A 83 -7.64 -14.09 -1.34
C LYS A 83 -6.56 -13.04 -1.02
N ILE A 84 -5.84 -12.56 -2.05
CA ILE A 84 -4.84 -11.48 -1.92
C ILE A 84 -5.28 -10.29 -2.78
N ILE A 85 -5.27 -9.09 -2.22
CA ILE A 85 -5.40 -7.86 -3.00
C ILE A 85 -4.04 -7.18 -3.00
N TYR A 86 -3.44 -7.00 -4.17
CA TYR A 86 -2.15 -6.34 -4.36
C TYR A 86 -2.36 -4.93 -4.95
N VAL A 87 -1.77 -3.90 -4.36
CA VAL A 87 -1.76 -2.54 -4.95
C VAL A 87 -0.37 -2.15 -5.41
N ALA A 88 -0.26 -1.88 -6.71
CA ALA A 88 0.91 -1.33 -7.35
C ALA A 88 0.77 0.19 -7.55
N ARG A 89 1.88 0.89 -7.64
CA ARG A 89 1.94 2.34 -7.92
C ARG A 89 3.18 2.60 -8.73
N ASN A 90 3.13 3.60 -9.61
CA ASN A 90 4.28 4.03 -10.39
C ASN A 90 5.51 4.27 -9.49
N ALA A 91 6.67 3.87 -10.00
CA ALA A 91 7.89 3.81 -9.22
C ALA A 91 8.38 5.20 -8.77
N LYS A 92 8.16 6.24 -9.58
CA LYS A 92 8.64 7.61 -9.30
C LYS A 92 7.89 8.23 -8.12
N ASP A 93 6.56 8.16 -8.11
CA ASP A 93 5.77 8.62 -6.96
C ASP A 93 5.98 7.73 -5.73
N ASN A 94 6.18 6.42 -5.94
CA ASN A 94 6.51 5.52 -4.84
C ASN A 94 7.83 5.92 -4.17
N LEU A 95 8.90 6.17 -4.93
CA LEU A 95 10.19 6.64 -4.43
C LEU A 95 10.03 7.92 -3.59
N VAL A 96 9.33 8.94 -4.10
CA VAL A 96 9.06 10.18 -3.35
C VAL A 96 8.30 9.90 -2.06
N SER A 97 7.21 9.14 -2.16
CA SER A 97 6.38 8.86 -1.00
C SER A 97 7.16 8.07 0.06
N TYR A 98 8.03 7.17 -0.36
CA TYR A 98 8.84 6.35 0.51
C TYR A 98 9.93 7.16 1.21
N TYR A 99 10.59 8.08 0.50
CA TYR A 99 11.54 9.01 1.10
C TYR A 99 10.91 9.81 2.25
N HIS A 100 9.73 10.40 2.04
CA HIS A 100 9.01 11.14 3.07
C HIS A 100 8.52 10.25 4.22
N PHE A 101 8.06 9.04 3.93
CA PHE A 101 7.69 8.05 4.95
C PHE A 101 8.88 7.65 5.82
N GLN A 102 10.05 7.45 5.23
CA GLN A 102 11.25 7.06 5.98
C GLN A 102 11.82 8.23 6.79
N GLN A 103 11.65 9.48 6.35
CA GLN A 103 12.00 10.66 7.15
C GLN A 103 11.16 10.78 8.43
N MET A 104 9.85 10.53 8.35
CA MET A 104 8.95 10.65 9.50
C MET A 104 8.95 9.40 10.40
N ASN A 105 9.31 8.23 9.87
CA ASN A 105 9.28 6.97 10.61
C ASN A 105 10.60 6.72 11.36
N ARG A 106 10.63 7.03 12.65
CA ARG A 106 11.78 6.87 13.55
C ARG A 106 12.14 5.40 13.84
N ALA A 107 11.31 4.44 13.43
CA ALA A 107 11.63 3.02 13.53
C ALA A 107 12.52 2.50 12.39
N LEU A 108 12.76 3.32 11.35
CA LEU A 108 13.63 3.00 10.23
C LEU A 108 14.92 3.82 10.30
N PRO A 109 16.03 3.35 9.67
CA PRO A 109 17.22 4.17 9.50
C PRO A 109 16.89 5.47 8.77
N HIS A 110 17.51 6.57 9.18
CA HIS A 110 17.34 7.86 8.51
C HIS A 110 17.67 7.76 7.01
N PRO A 111 16.83 8.28 6.10
CA PRO A 111 17.00 8.04 4.66
C PRO A 111 18.26 8.70 4.07
N GLY A 112 18.70 9.82 4.67
CA GLY A 112 19.76 10.67 4.15
C GLY A 112 19.18 11.83 3.35
N THR A 113 19.97 12.41 2.46
CA THR A 113 19.47 13.44 1.53
C THR A 113 18.65 12.79 0.41
N TRP A 114 17.84 13.59 -0.30
CA TRP A 114 17.10 13.14 -1.48
C TRP A 114 18.00 12.45 -2.51
N ALA A 115 19.15 13.07 -2.86
CA ALA A 115 20.08 12.51 -3.83
C ALA A 115 20.63 11.14 -3.37
N GLN A 116 20.99 10.99 -2.09
CA GLN A 116 21.43 9.71 -1.55
C GLN A 116 20.31 8.65 -1.57
N TYR A 117 19.08 9.05 -1.25
CA TYR A 117 17.95 8.13 -1.23
C TYR A 117 17.55 7.66 -2.63
N PHE A 118 17.63 8.55 -3.61
CA PHE A 118 17.44 8.22 -5.02
C PHE A 118 18.40 7.10 -5.46
N GLU A 119 19.69 7.20 -5.14
CA GLU A 119 20.67 6.14 -5.44
C GLU A 119 20.34 4.82 -4.74
N LYS A 120 20.01 4.86 -3.43
CA LYS A 120 19.62 3.66 -2.67
C LYS A 120 18.41 2.97 -3.27
N PHE A 121 17.40 3.74 -3.69
CA PHE A 121 16.20 3.18 -4.31
C PHE A 121 16.52 2.48 -5.65
N LEU A 122 17.34 3.10 -6.50
CA LEU A 122 17.77 2.48 -7.77
C LEU A 122 18.59 1.21 -7.53
N ALA A 123 19.43 1.19 -6.49
CA ALA A 123 20.21 0.02 -6.09
C ALA A 123 19.37 -1.08 -5.40
N GLY A 124 18.11 -0.81 -5.05
CA GLY A 124 17.27 -1.73 -4.26
C GLY A 124 17.67 -1.80 -2.78
N GLU A 125 18.49 -0.87 -2.30
CA GLU A 125 18.96 -0.77 -0.91
C GLU A 125 17.98 0.00 -0.02
N VAL A 126 16.70 -0.31 -0.16
CA VAL A 126 15.60 0.23 0.65
C VAL A 126 14.88 -0.91 1.36
N PRO A 127 14.15 -0.65 2.47
CA PRO A 127 13.42 -1.73 3.12
C PRO A 127 12.46 -2.43 2.14
N TRP A 128 12.30 -3.75 2.31
CA TRP A 128 11.60 -4.66 1.38
C TRP A 128 12.22 -4.84 -0.01
N GLY A 129 13.35 -4.19 -0.31
CA GLY A 129 14.19 -4.49 -1.46
C GLY A 129 13.78 -3.77 -2.76
N PRO A 130 14.20 -4.30 -3.93
CA PRO A 130 13.99 -3.66 -5.21
C PRO A 130 12.51 -3.62 -5.63
N TRP A 131 12.01 -2.41 -5.89
CA TRP A 131 10.63 -2.15 -6.34
C TRP A 131 10.22 -2.96 -7.58
N HIS A 132 11.13 -3.11 -8.54
CA HIS A 132 10.85 -3.73 -9.84
C HIS A 132 10.60 -5.23 -9.70
N ASP A 133 11.46 -5.93 -8.97
CA ASP A 133 11.26 -7.36 -8.69
C ASP A 133 9.96 -7.55 -7.91
N HIS A 134 9.74 -6.72 -6.89
CA HIS A 134 8.52 -6.81 -6.10
C HIS A 134 7.24 -6.67 -6.95
N VAL A 135 7.12 -5.67 -7.82
CA VAL A 135 5.91 -5.55 -8.68
C VAL A 135 5.80 -6.66 -9.71
N LYS A 136 6.93 -7.10 -10.31
CA LYS A 136 6.93 -8.15 -11.33
C LYS A 136 6.56 -9.50 -10.75
N ASP A 137 7.13 -9.88 -9.61
CA ASP A 137 6.88 -11.19 -8.99
C ASP A 137 5.42 -11.32 -8.56
N TRP A 138 4.85 -10.26 -7.97
CA TRP A 138 3.43 -10.22 -7.61
C TRP A 138 2.52 -10.18 -8.84
N TRP A 139 2.96 -9.56 -9.93
CA TRP A 139 2.26 -9.60 -11.21
C TRP A 139 2.25 -11.03 -11.73
N GLU A 140 3.39 -11.68 -11.89
CA GLU A 140 3.49 -13.07 -12.38
C GLU A 140 2.70 -14.05 -11.52
N ALA A 141 2.78 -13.95 -10.19
CA ALA A 141 2.04 -14.81 -9.28
C ALA A 141 0.52 -14.75 -9.49
N ARG A 142 -0.03 -13.63 -10.00
CA ARG A 142 -1.47 -13.46 -10.24
C ARG A 142 -2.03 -14.45 -11.26
N GLU A 143 -1.20 -14.97 -12.16
CA GLU A 143 -1.60 -15.92 -13.20
C GLU A 143 -1.94 -17.30 -12.62
N HIS A 144 -1.46 -17.60 -11.41
CA HIS A 144 -1.56 -18.93 -10.80
C HIS A 144 -2.14 -18.90 -9.38
N GLN A 145 -2.40 -17.72 -8.82
CA GLN A 145 -2.88 -17.53 -7.45
C GLN A 145 -4.06 -16.56 -7.43
N ARG A 146 -4.89 -16.64 -6.37
CA ARG A 146 -6.06 -15.77 -6.21
C ARG A 146 -5.68 -14.34 -5.80
N ILE A 147 -5.16 -13.57 -6.76
CA ILE A 147 -4.67 -12.20 -6.57
C ILE A 147 -5.51 -11.21 -7.38
N LEU A 148 -6.13 -10.23 -6.72
CA LEU A 148 -6.64 -9.02 -7.35
C LEU A 148 -5.52 -7.99 -7.40
N TYR A 149 -5.00 -7.72 -8.60
CA TYR A 149 -3.93 -6.74 -8.82
C TYR A 149 -4.53 -5.39 -9.23
N LEU A 150 -4.32 -4.37 -8.41
CA LEU A 150 -4.84 -3.01 -8.61
C LEU A 150 -3.68 -2.02 -8.83
N PHE A 151 -3.97 -0.94 -9.55
CA PHE A 151 -3.07 0.20 -9.69
C PHE A 151 -3.61 1.37 -8.88
N TYR A 152 -2.76 1.99 -8.07
CA TYR A 152 -3.09 3.19 -7.31
C TYR A 152 -3.61 4.31 -8.23
N GLU A 153 -3.07 4.39 -9.44
CA GLU A 153 -3.47 5.35 -10.45
C GLU A 153 -4.89 5.11 -10.95
N ASP A 154 -5.28 3.86 -11.18
CA ASP A 154 -6.66 3.51 -11.55
C ASP A 154 -7.61 3.82 -10.40
N MET A 155 -7.21 3.51 -9.16
CA MET A 155 -8.00 3.84 -7.96
C MET A 155 -8.21 5.35 -7.83
N LYS A 156 -7.21 6.16 -8.21
CA LYS A 156 -7.32 7.63 -8.22
C LYS A 156 -8.18 8.15 -9.36
N LYS A 157 -8.12 7.51 -10.54
CA LYS A 157 -8.83 7.93 -11.76
C LYS A 157 -10.31 7.60 -11.70
N ASP A 158 -10.65 6.37 -11.29
CA ASP A 158 -12.01 5.88 -11.16
C ASP A 158 -12.18 5.03 -9.90
N PRO A 159 -12.32 5.66 -8.72
CA PRO A 159 -12.49 4.95 -7.46
C PRO A 159 -13.70 4.01 -7.47
N ALA A 160 -14.79 4.40 -8.15
CA ALA A 160 -16.03 3.63 -8.19
C ALA A 160 -15.84 2.29 -8.91
N HIS A 161 -15.15 2.29 -10.05
CA HIS A 161 -14.80 1.09 -10.79
C HIS A 161 -13.86 0.17 -10.00
N GLU A 162 -12.80 0.71 -9.39
CA GLU A 162 -11.87 -0.11 -8.62
C GLU A 162 -12.50 -0.69 -7.35
N ILE A 163 -13.38 0.06 -6.66
CA ILE A 163 -14.17 -0.48 -5.54
C ILE A 163 -15.09 -1.61 -6.01
N GLN A 164 -15.69 -1.51 -7.20
CA GLN A 164 -16.51 -2.59 -7.77
C GLN A 164 -15.70 -3.88 -7.98
N LYS A 165 -14.46 -3.76 -8.46
CA LYS A 165 -13.56 -4.92 -8.58
C LYS A 165 -13.29 -5.57 -7.22
N VAL A 166 -13.05 -4.75 -6.19
CA VAL A 166 -12.84 -5.24 -4.80
C VAL A 166 -14.08 -5.97 -4.28
N MET A 167 -15.26 -5.38 -4.45
CA MET A 167 -16.55 -6.01 -4.07
C MET A 167 -16.74 -7.37 -4.76
N THR A 168 -16.51 -7.42 -6.07
CA THR A 168 -16.62 -8.63 -6.88
C THR A 168 -15.63 -9.71 -6.41
N PHE A 169 -14.37 -9.33 -6.20
CA PHE A 169 -13.32 -10.25 -5.75
C PHE A 169 -13.59 -10.82 -4.35
N LEU A 170 -14.15 -9.98 -3.46
CA LEU A 170 -14.55 -10.37 -2.11
C LEU A 170 -15.90 -11.08 -2.06
N GLU A 171 -16.60 -11.22 -3.18
CA GLU A 171 -17.95 -11.82 -3.29
C GLU A 171 -18.96 -11.11 -2.40
N LYS A 172 -18.92 -9.76 -2.41
CA LYS A 172 -19.84 -8.89 -1.69
C LYS A 172 -20.70 -8.14 -2.69
N ASP A 173 -22.00 -8.40 -2.65
CA ASP A 173 -23.00 -7.69 -3.42
C ASP A 173 -23.57 -6.55 -2.55
N LEU A 174 -23.08 -5.33 -2.78
CA LEU A 174 -23.54 -4.13 -2.08
C LEU A 174 -24.18 -3.20 -3.11
N GLY A 175 -25.29 -2.56 -2.72
CA GLY A 175 -25.97 -1.59 -3.57
C GLY A 175 -25.17 -0.29 -3.74
N GLU A 176 -25.62 0.55 -4.69
CA GLU A 176 -24.98 1.84 -5.00
C GLU A 176 -24.85 2.75 -3.78
N ASP A 177 -25.85 2.80 -2.89
CA ASP A 177 -25.78 3.59 -1.64
C ASP A 177 -24.59 3.21 -0.77
N ALA A 178 -24.26 1.92 -0.67
CA ALA A 178 -23.10 1.45 0.10
C ALA A 178 -21.79 1.80 -0.62
N LYS A 179 -21.78 1.70 -1.95
CA LYS A 179 -20.63 2.07 -2.78
C LYS A 179 -20.31 3.56 -2.68
N GLU A 180 -21.31 4.43 -2.72
CA GLU A 180 -21.14 5.88 -2.51
C GLU A 180 -20.59 6.20 -1.12
N LYS A 181 -21.08 5.52 -0.08
CA LYS A 181 -20.52 5.65 1.28
C LYS A 181 -19.05 5.23 1.35
N ILE A 182 -18.68 4.13 0.69
CA ILE A 182 -17.30 3.67 0.61
C ILE A 182 -16.43 4.74 -0.09
N ILE A 183 -16.87 5.28 -1.22
CA ILE A 183 -16.13 6.33 -1.95
C ILE A 183 -15.93 7.57 -1.07
N GLY A 184 -16.98 8.06 -0.42
CA GLY A 184 -16.91 9.23 0.44
C GLY A 184 -15.98 9.03 1.64
N HIS A 185 -16.17 7.93 2.38
CA HIS A 185 -15.41 7.60 3.59
C HIS A 185 -13.93 7.32 3.32
N THR A 186 -13.63 6.72 2.16
CA THR A 186 -12.25 6.39 1.76
C THR A 186 -11.62 7.47 0.89
N SER A 187 -12.23 8.65 0.77
CA SER A 187 -11.63 9.78 0.08
C SER A 187 -10.36 10.27 0.81
N PHE A 188 -9.45 10.89 0.06
CA PHE A 188 -8.19 11.38 0.62
C PHE A 188 -8.38 12.28 1.85
N GLN A 189 -9.31 13.24 1.76
CA GLN A 189 -9.56 14.18 2.85
C GLN A 189 -10.14 13.47 4.08
N ALA A 190 -11.16 12.62 3.88
CA ALA A 190 -11.78 11.86 4.97
C ALA A 190 -10.75 10.98 5.69
N MET A 191 -9.91 10.25 4.96
CA MET A 191 -8.88 9.41 5.56
C MET A 191 -7.78 10.21 6.26
N LYS A 192 -7.40 11.38 5.72
CA LYS A 192 -6.39 12.27 6.31
C LYS A 192 -6.83 12.80 7.67
N GLU A 193 -8.11 13.16 7.79
CA GLU A 193 -8.70 13.68 9.03
C GLU A 193 -9.03 12.58 10.04
N ASN A 194 -9.27 11.35 9.57
CA ASN A 194 -9.66 10.23 10.42
C ASN A 194 -8.48 9.67 11.26
N PRO A 195 -8.52 9.78 12.61
CA PRO A 195 -7.46 9.27 13.49
C PRO A 195 -7.31 7.74 13.43
N MET A 196 -8.33 7.02 12.98
CA MET A 196 -8.27 5.57 12.80
C MET A 196 -7.48 5.16 11.56
N THR A 197 -7.19 6.06 10.62
CA THR A 197 -6.47 5.76 9.37
C THR A 197 -5.20 6.56 9.17
N ASN A 198 -5.07 7.74 9.78
CA ASN A 198 -3.95 8.64 9.54
C ASN A 198 -2.69 8.36 10.39
N TYR A 199 -2.72 7.37 11.28
CA TYR A 199 -1.59 6.98 12.13
C TYR A 199 -1.08 8.08 13.07
N CYS A 200 -1.89 9.09 13.43
CA CYS A 200 -1.49 10.18 14.32
C CYS A 200 -1.09 9.72 15.73
N ALA A 201 -1.62 8.57 16.18
CA ALA A 201 -1.39 8.03 17.52
C ALA A 201 -0.10 7.19 17.65
N LEU A 202 0.65 6.93 16.56
CA LEU A 202 1.87 6.13 16.64
C LEU A 202 3.09 6.98 17.08
N PRO A 203 3.75 6.65 18.21
CA PRO A 203 4.79 7.51 18.78
C PRO A 203 6.11 7.53 18.00
N TRP A 204 6.36 6.51 17.16
CA TRP A 204 7.54 6.47 16.28
C TRP A 204 7.31 7.18 14.94
N PHE A 205 6.13 7.75 14.70
CA PHE A 205 5.83 8.54 13.50
C PHE A 205 5.82 10.03 13.86
N ASP A 206 6.79 10.77 13.32
CA ASP A 206 6.89 12.21 13.50
C ASP A 206 6.15 12.97 12.41
N HIS A 207 4.86 13.21 12.65
CA HIS A 207 4.00 13.93 11.70
C HIS A 207 4.39 15.40 11.50
N SER A 208 5.27 15.96 12.34
CA SER A 208 5.81 17.31 12.13
C SER A 208 6.85 17.35 11.01
N VAL A 209 7.54 16.23 10.75
CA VAL A 209 8.48 16.07 9.62
C VAL A 209 7.71 15.80 8.32
N SER A 210 6.79 14.83 8.36
CA SER A 210 5.89 14.55 7.23
C SER A 210 4.64 13.84 7.72
N PRO A 211 3.43 14.28 7.34
CA PRO A 211 2.21 13.55 7.68
C PRO A 211 2.16 12.20 6.93
N PHE A 212 1.66 11.16 7.60
CA PHE A 212 1.55 9.82 6.99
C PHE A 212 0.65 9.82 5.73
N ILE A 213 -0.50 10.50 5.80
CA ILE A 213 -1.36 10.77 4.63
C ILE A 213 -0.94 12.11 4.03
N ARG A 214 0.04 12.08 3.12
CA ARG A 214 0.78 13.25 2.64
C ARG A 214 0.04 14.08 1.57
N LYS A 215 0.06 13.63 0.31
CA LYS A 215 -0.51 14.35 -0.85
C LYS A 215 -1.64 13.63 -1.58
N GLY A 216 -1.58 12.29 -1.69
CA GLY A 216 -2.67 11.51 -2.30
C GLY A 216 -2.88 11.76 -3.80
N THR A 217 -1.84 12.17 -4.52
CA THR A 217 -1.89 12.50 -5.97
C THR A 217 -1.00 11.57 -6.79
N VAL A 218 -1.21 11.57 -8.11
CA VAL A 218 -0.36 10.92 -9.12
C VAL A 218 0.42 12.03 -9.84
N GLY A 219 1.72 11.84 -10.07
CA GLY A 219 2.59 12.82 -10.74
C GLY A 219 3.33 13.78 -9.81
N ASP A 220 3.28 13.59 -8.48
CA ASP A 220 4.00 14.46 -7.53
C ASP A 220 5.51 14.39 -7.68
N TRP A 221 6.01 13.27 -8.24
CA TRP A 221 7.41 13.05 -8.54
C TRP A 221 8.07 14.16 -9.36
N LYS A 222 7.33 14.82 -10.25
CA LYS A 222 7.84 15.96 -11.05
C LYS A 222 8.35 17.13 -10.23
N THR A 223 7.85 17.29 -9.01
CA THR A 223 8.26 18.37 -8.11
C THR A 223 9.53 18.05 -7.31
N HIS A 224 10.04 16.82 -7.42
CA HIS A 224 11.19 16.33 -6.64
C HIS A 224 12.37 15.91 -7.52
N PHE A 225 12.09 15.32 -8.69
CA PHE A 225 13.13 14.86 -9.61
C PHE A 225 13.76 16.04 -10.34
N THR A 226 15.09 16.05 -10.46
CA THR A 226 15.76 16.85 -11.49
C THR A 226 15.57 16.19 -12.85
N VAL A 227 15.85 16.93 -13.94
CA VAL A 227 15.80 16.38 -15.30
C VAL A 227 16.77 15.21 -15.44
N GLU A 228 18.00 15.35 -14.91
CA GLU A 228 19.03 14.31 -14.96
C GLU A 228 18.63 13.07 -14.16
N GLN A 229 18.01 13.24 -12.99
CA GLN A 229 17.47 12.13 -12.20
C GLN A 229 16.35 11.42 -12.96
N ASN A 230 15.48 12.16 -13.63
CA ASN A 230 14.40 11.60 -14.41
C ASN A 230 14.90 10.75 -15.58
N GLU A 231 15.82 11.29 -16.38
CA GLU A 231 16.41 10.59 -17.54
C GLU A 231 17.13 9.32 -17.10
N ARG A 232 17.93 9.40 -16.03
CA ARG A 232 18.62 8.23 -15.48
C ARG A 232 17.66 7.18 -14.93
N PHE A 233 16.61 7.62 -14.24
CA PHE A 233 15.56 6.72 -13.75
C PHE A 233 14.87 6.00 -14.92
N ASP A 234 14.53 6.72 -15.99
CA ASP A 234 13.84 6.15 -17.15
C ASP A 234 14.71 5.11 -17.88
N GLU A 235 16.02 5.31 -17.95
CA GLU A 235 16.96 4.33 -18.50
C GLU A 235 17.03 3.03 -17.66
N ASP A 236 17.19 3.18 -16.35
CA ASP A 236 17.21 2.06 -15.40
C ASP A 236 15.88 1.30 -15.41
N TYR A 237 14.77 2.02 -15.39
CA TYR A 237 13.42 1.47 -15.44
C TYR A 237 13.19 0.65 -16.71
N ARG A 238 13.58 1.16 -17.89
CA ARG A 238 13.41 0.46 -19.17
C ARG A 238 14.17 -0.86 -19.19
N THR A 239 15.36 -0.87 -18.60
CA THR A 239 16.19 -2.08 -18.51
C THR A 239 15.60 -3.10 -17.54
N LYS A 240 15.15 -2.67 -16.36
CA LYS A 240 14.64 -3.57 -15.30
C LYS A 240 13.22 -4.08 -15.53
N MET A 241 12.43 -3.35 -16.32
CA MET A 241 11.05 -3.67 -16.68
C MET A 241 10.94 -4.29 -18.08
N VAL A 242 12.06 -4.68 -18.69
CA VAL A 242 12.02 -5.42 -19.95
C VAL A 242 11.29 -6.76 -19.77
N GLY A 243 10.49 -7.14 -20.77
CA GLY A 243 9.83 -8.45 -20.79
C GLY A 243 8.56 -8.58 -19.94
N THR A 244 8.20 -7.58 -19.12
CA THR A 244 6.91 -7.57 -18.41
C THR A 244 5.82 -6.87 -19.20
N SER A 245 4.58 -7.32 -19.02
CA SER A 245 3.38 -6.66 -19.55
C SER A 245 2.84 -5.56 -18.63
N LEU A 246 3.51 -5.29 -17.50
CA LEU A 246 3.13 -4.22 -16.58
C LEU A 246 3.26 -2.86 -17.26
N ASN A 247 2.20 -2.08 -17.21
CA ASN A 247 2.19 -0.70 -17.69
C ASN A 247 1.69 0.23 -16.59
N PHE A 248 2.51 1.20 -16.22
CA PHE A 248 2.20 2.15 -15.15
C PHE A 248 1.92 3.52 -15.73
N CYS A 249 0.87 4.14 -15.21
CA CYS A 249 0.57 5.54 -15.48
C CYS A 249 1.41 6.42 -14.55
N ASN A 250 2.15 7.39 -15.08
CA ASN A 250 2.99 8.28 -14.26
C ASN A 250 2.27 9.58 -13.86
N GLU A 251 1.11 9.87 -14.47
CA GLU A 251 0.39 11.15 -14.40
C GLU A 251 -1.09 10.94 -14.76
N LEU A 252 -2.00 11.63 -14.08
CA LEU A 252 -3.44 11.61 -14.38
C LEU A 252 -3.92 12.96 -14.92
#